data_AF-A0A6H2A4M5-F1
#
_entry.id   AF-A0A6H2A4M5-F1
#
_cell.length_a   1.000
_cell.length_b   1.000
_cell.length_c   1.000
_cell.angle_alpha   90.00
_cell.angle_beta   90.00
_cell.angle_gamma   90.00
#
_symmetry.space_group_name_H-M   'P 1'
#
loop_
_entity.id
_entity.type
_entity.pdbx_description
1 polymer ?
#
loop_
_entity_poly.entity_id
_entity_poly.type
_entity_poly.pdbx_seq_one_letter_code
_entity_poly.pdbx_strand_id
1 'polypeptide(L)'
;MIKDVNVTHKRLGPLIAMNLVAAKARKCILNVSPAGCGKSAATDTVNTILGGRAKKYTSLTLAGLKHIAEELTEYGGHLIIDDLGTEKSFWSRTSTVTVLASLIHTGYVCKITQAYVLEITNFRGSAGLNIQPVLMNTLVGDEDWVAVIRDKALRYYHLIRPREPKAYLPKPSINWGIPLDEVSGCLTRGKLWFQLITTGLTQWSYARCLEHVPQLLRACAALDQRRQVNTSDYRILSKLLKPMQLERYVLQSFGFEAGRIFDNNVYCILVEIASHGEPTIKTVCEDYKVSPTTVERLVQEAQEWCFIKANSPKKIAPTDTTKQILKIAGVNQKW
;
A
#
# COMPACT_ATOMS: atom_id res chain seq x y z
N MET A 1 10.38 -12.87 11.15
CA MET A 1 10.02 -11.45 10.93
C MET A 1 8.56 -11.08 11.24
N ILE A 2 7.55 -11.46 10.43
CA ILE A 2 6.17 -10.97 10.64
C ILE A 2 5.65 -11.27 12.05
N LYS A 3 5.91 -12.48 12.54
CA LYS A 3 5.54 -12.89 13.89
C LYS A 3 6.24 -12.02 14.93
N ASP A 4 7.55 -11.83 14.81
CA ASP A 4 8.40 -11.05 15.73
C ASP A 4 7.95 -9.58 15.81
N VAL A 5 7.64 -8.95 14.67
CA VAL A 5 7.06 -7.60 14.65
C VAL A 5 5.71 -7.61 15.36
N ASN A 6 4.87 -8.61 15.10
CA ASN A 6 3.54 -8.70 15.71
C ASN A 6 3.54 -8.99 17.22
N VAL A 7 4.67 -9.41 17.81
CA VAL A 7 4.83 -9.53 19.27
C VAL A 7 4.79 -8.15 19.93
N THR A 8 5.45 -7.15 19.33
CA THR A 8 5.57 -5.80 19.89
C THR A 8 4.58 -4.81 19.25
N HIS A 9 4.39 -4.93 17.94
CA HIS A 9 3.59 -4.07 17.07
C HIS A 9 2.56 -4.92 16.32
N LYS A 10 1.53 -5.31 17.07
CA LYS A 10 0.50 -6.25 16.60
C LYS A 10 -0.08 -5.82 15.25
N ARG A 11 -0.01 -6.74 14.28
CA ARG A 11 -0.52 -6.62 12.90
C ARG A 11 0.21 -5.60 11.99
N LEU A 12 1.33 -5.01 12.43
CA LEU A 12 2.18 -4.18 11.57
C LEU A 12 3.14 -5.00 10.70
N GLY A 13 3.46 -6.23 11.13
CA GLY A 13 4.40 -7.13 10.45
C GLY A 13 4.11 -7.36 8.96
N PRO A 14 2.86 -7.60 8.53
CA PRO A 14 2.52 -7.76 7.10
C PRO A 14 2.78 -6.50 6.26
N LEU A 15 2.55 -5.29 6.79
CA LEU A 15 2.82 -4.04 6.08
C LEU A 15 4.33 -3.89 5.82
N ILE A 16 5.15 -4.11 6.86
CA ILE A 16 6.62 -4.08 6.74
C ILE A 16 7.10 -5.15 5.75
N ALA A 17 6.58 -6.37 5.86
CA ALA A 17 6.94 -7.47 4.96
C ALA A 17 6.62 -7.16 3.50
N MET A 18 5.43 -6.62 3.23
CA MET A 18 5.05 -6.30 1.86
C MET A 18 5.90 -5.17 1.28
N ASN A 19 6.27 -4.16 2.08
CA ASN A 19 7.18 -3.10 1.65
C ASN A 19 8.59 -3.66 1.33
N LEU A 20 9.12 -4.58 2.15
CA LEU A 20 10.40 -5.23 1.85
C LEU A 20 10.34 -6.09 0.58
N VAL A 21 9.24 -6.82 0.37
CA VAL A 21 9.02 -7.61 -0.85
C VAL A 21 8.93 -6.69 -2.07
N ALA A 22 8.18 -5.60 -2.00
CA ALA A 22 8.08 -4.61 -3.09
C ALA A 22 9.43 -3.95 -3.38
N ALA A 23 10.18 -3.58 -2.33
CA ALA A 23 11.52 -3.02 -2.46
C ALA A 23 12.47 -4.01 -3.16
N LYS A 24 12.46 -5.28 -2.73
CA LYS A 24 13.31 -6.33 -3.30
C LYS A 24 12.93 -6.66 -4.74
N ALA A 25 11.64 -6.60 -5.07
CA ALA A 25 11.10 -6.82 -6.40
C ALA A 25 11.27 -5.61 -7.34
N ARG A 26 11.91 -4.51 -6.89
CA ARG A 26 12.07 -3.27 -7.66
C ARG A 26 10.71 -2.68 -8.09
N LYS A 27 9.76 -2.59 -7.15
CA LYS A 27 8.39 -2.11 -7.42
C LYS A 27 8.01 -0.84 -6.67
N CYS A 28 7.02 -0.14 -7.21
CA CYS A 28 6.37 1.00 -6.58
C CYS A 28 5.21 0.50 -5.71
N ILE A 29 5.21 0.78 -4.42
CA ILE A 29 4.11 0.45 -3.50
C ILE A 29 3.50 1.71 -2.88
N LEU A 30 2.17 1.79 -2.95
CA LEU A 30 1.35 2.81 -2.31
C LEU A 30 0.75 2.22 -1.04
N ASN A 31 1.22 2.64 0.13
CA ASN A 31 0.68 2.26 1.42
C ASN A 31 -0.53 3.16 1.73
N VAL A 32 -1.74 2.66 1.43
CA VAL A 32 -2.99 3.41 1.60
C VAL A 32 -3.56 3.14 2.98
N SER A 33 -3.63 4.14 3.84
CA SER A 33 -4.33 4.05 5.14
C SER A 33 -4.59 5.43 5.72
N PRO A 34 -5.54 5.59 6.64
CA PRO A 34 -5.67 6.80 7.46
C PRO A 34 -4.39 7.14 8.25
N ALA A 35 -4.34 8.37 8.77
CA ALA A 35 -3.33 8.78 9.74
C ALA A 35 -3.45 7.94 11.02
N GLY A 36 -2.32 7.67 11.68
CA GLY A 36 -2.28 6.88 12.92
C GLY A 36 -2.24 5.35 12.75
N CYS A 37 -2.32 4.82 11.53
CA CYS A 37 -2.23 3.36 11.30
C CYS A 37 -0.79 2.80 11.26
N GLY A 38 0.22 3.57 11.68
CA GLY A 38 1.61 3.09 11.73
C GLY A 38 2.35 3.01 10.39
N LYS A 39 1.88 3.67 9.32
CA LYS A 39 2.57 3.71 8.02
C LYS A 39 4.02 4.21 8.13
N SER A 40 4.23 5.34 8.79
CA SER A 40 5.56 5.94 8.99
C SER A 40 6.46 5.02 9.82
N ALA A 41 5.94 4.40 10.88
CA ALA A 41 6.69 3.42 11.65
C ALA A 41 7.10 2.20 10.80
N ALA A 42 6.24 1.75 9.89
CA ALA A 42 6.57 0.66 8.97
C ALA A 42 7.64 1.07 7.96
N THR A 43 7.53 2.24 7.32
CA THR A 43 8.53 2.74 6.37
C THR A 43 9.85 3.08 7.06
N ASP A 44 9.85 3.58 8.29
CA ASP A 44 11.05 3.79 9.11
C ASP A 44 11.75 2.49 9.48
N THR A 45 10.96 1.45 9.77
CA THR A 45 11.51 0.10 9.99
C THR A 45 12.18 -0.42 8.71
N VAL A 46 11.54 -0.23 7.55
CA VAL A 46 12.11 -0.61 6.25
C VAL A 46 13.39 0.17 5.98
N ASN A 47 13.41 1.48 6.23
CA ASN A 47 14.60 2.33 6.10
C ASN A 47 15.75 1.80 6.97
N THR A 48 15.47 1.44 8.22
CA THR A 48 16.45 0.88 9.16
C THR A 48 17.02 -0.45 8.66
N ILE A 49 16.18 -1.34 8.12
CA ILE A 49 16.61 -2.64 7.58
C ILE A 49 17.48 -2.46 6.33
N LEU A 50 17.11 -1.53 5.45
CA LEU A 50 17.82 -1.29 4.20
C LEU A 50 19.14 -0.53 4.40
N GLY A 51 19.24 0.29 5.46
CA GLY A 51 20.39 1.13 5.76
C GLY A 51 20.67 2.08 4.59
N GLY A 52 21.93 2.18 4.16
CA GLY A 52 22.35 3.03 3.04
C GLY A 52 21.73 2.68 1.68
N ARG A 53 20.95 1.59 1.58
CA ARG A 53 20.20 1.23 0.36
C ARG A 53 18.84 1.93 0.27
N ALA A 54 18.43 2.69 1.28
CA ALA A 54 17.22 3.49 1.26
C ALA A 54 17.53 4.98 1.32
N LYS A 55 16.76 5.78 0.58
CA LYS A 55 16.73 7.24 0.68
C LYS A 55 15.32 7.64 1.14
N LYS A 56 15.21 8.20 2.34
CA LYS A 56 13.94 8.67 2.90
C LYS A 56 13.78 10.17 2.66
N TYR A 57 12.64 10.55 2.11
CA TYR A 57 12.21 11.94 1.92
C TYR A 57 10.92 12.16 2.69
N THR A 58 10.86 13.26 3.45
CA THR A 58 9.62 13.65 4.16
C THR A 58 8.53 13.95 3.15
N SER A 59 8.85 14.76 2.13
CA SER A 59 8.02 15.00 0.95
C SER A 59 8.89 15.19 -0.28
N LEU A 60 8.30 14.98 -1.45
CA LEU A 60 8.98 15.12 -2.73
C LEU A 60 8.02 15.74 -3.74
N THR A 61 8.38 16.89 -4.29
CA THR A 61 7.73 17.47 -5.47
C THR A 61 8.43 17.04 -6.75
N LEU A 62 7.84 17.31 -7.90
CA LEU A 62 8.57 17.28 -9.17
C LEU A 62 9.80 18.20 -9.18
N ALA A 63 9.72 19.37 -8.56
CA ALA A 63 10.86 20.28 -8.44
C ALA A 63 11.96 19.67 -7.54
N GLY A 64 11.57 19.08 -6.41
CA GLY A 64 12.49 18.33 -5.54
C GLY A 64 13.11 17.14 -6.26
N LEU A 65 12.33 16.41 -7.06
CA LEU A 65 12.81 15.30 -7.87
C LEU A 65 13.85 15.74 -8.90
N LYS A 66 13.69 16.93 -9.50
CA LYS A 66 14.71 17.54 -10.36
C LYS A 66 16.02 17.76 -9.62
N HIS A 67 15.97 18.27 -8.39
CA HIS A 67 17.19 18.53 -7.61
C HIS A 67 17.98 17.27 -7.25
N ILE A 68 17.31 16.11 -7.18
CA ILE A 68 17.95 14.83 -6.88
C ILE A 68 18.11 13.93 -8.12
N ALA A 69 17.82 14.43 -9.32
CA ALA A 69 17.75 13.61 -10.54
C ALA A 69 19.09 12.91 -10.86
N GLU A 70 20.20 13.63 -10.67
CA GLU A 70 21.55 13.07 -10.83
C GLU A 70 21.84 11.95 -9.83
N GLU A 71 21.41 12.10 -8.58
CA GLU A 71 21.56 11.05 -7.55
C GLU A 71 20.71 9.81 -7.82
N LEU A 72 19.60 9.97 -8.55
CA LEU A 72 18.69 8.89 -8.90
C LEU A 72 19.10 8.17 -10.19
N THR A 73 19.94 8.79 -11.02
CA THR A 73 20.51 8.14 -12.20
C THR A 73 21.42 6.98 -11.74
N GLU A 74 21.29 5.80 -12.37
CA GLU A 74 21.95 4.55 -11.95
C GLU A 74 21.58 4.03 -10.54
N TYR A 75 20.63 4.67 -9.84
CA TYR A 75 20.30 4.29 -8.48
C TYR A 75 19.50 2.98 -8.43
N GLY A 76 19.98 2.03 -7.63
CA GLY A 76 19.39 0.70 -7.44
C GLY A 76 18.75 0.46 -6.06
N GLY A 77 18.53 1.51 -5.27
CA GLY A 77 18.00 1.40 -3.90
C GLY A 77 16.48 1.59 -3.79
N HIS A 78 16.02 1.95 -2.59
CA HIS A 78 14.60 2.15 -2.27
C HIS A 78 14.33 3.59 -1.86
N LEU A 79 13.43 4.26 -2.57
CA LEU A 79 12.96 5.59 -2.21
C LEU A 79 11.78 5.46 -1.24
N ILE A 80 11.83 6.16 -0.12
CA ILE A 80 10.73 6.21 0.85
C ILE A 80 10.19 7.62 0.87
N ILE A 81 8.89 7.78 0.56
CA ILE A 81 8.19 9.06 0.62
C ILE A 81 7.13 8.93 1.72
N ASP A 82 7.40 9.56 2.86
CA ASP A 82 6.62 9.34 4.09
C ASP A 82 5.31 10.13 4.14
N ASP A 83 5.28 11.33 3.55
CA ASP A 83 4.04 12.08 3.41
C ASP A 83 4.03 12.90 2.11
N LEU A 84 2.94 12.77 1.35
CA LEU A 84 2.64 13.66 0.24
C LEU A 84 1.72 14.82 0.66
N GLY A 85 1.21 14.81 1.90
CA GLY A 85 0.26 15.78 2.44
C GLY A 85 0.84 17.18 2.66
N THR A 86 2.15 17.31 2.84
CA THR A 86 2.84 18.61 2.99
C THR A 86 2.88 19.44 1.70
N GLU A 87 2.54 18.83 0.56
CA GLU A 87 2.55 19.50 -0.73
C GLU A 87 1.34 20.41 -0.92
N LYS A 88 1.57 21.63 -1.43
CA LYS A 88 0.55 22.70 -1.47
C LYS A 88 -0.64 22.42 -2.40
N SER A 89 -0.46 21.63 -3.46
CA SER A 89 -1.53 21.34 -4.44
C SER A 89 -1.74 19.83 -4.64
N PHE A 90 -3.00 19.44 -4.83
CA PHE A 90 -3.37 18.07 -5.19
C PHE A 90 -2.68 17.58 -6.47
N TRP A 91 -2.59 18.45 -7.48
CA TRP A 91 -1.92 18.15 -8.74
C TRP A 91 -0.43 17.82 -8.56
N SER A 92 0.29 18.54 -7.68
CA SER A 92 1.70 18.25 -7.41
C SER A 92 1.86 16.85 -6.81
N ARG A 93 0.94 16.46 -5.94
CA ARG A 93 0.93 15.13 -5.30
C ARG A 93 0.65 14.03 -6.31
N THR A 94 -0.41 14.15 -7.12
CA THR A 94 -0.75 13.14 -8.14
C THR A 94 0.36 13.00 -9.18
N SER A 95 0.87 14.13 -9.69
CA SER A 95 1.96 14.15 -10.65
C SER A 95 3.24 13.49 -10.13
N THR A 96 3.58 13.70 -8.85
CA THR A 96 4.76 13.06 -8.23
C THR A 96 4.58 11.54 -8.17
N VAL A 97 3.41 11.06 -7.76
CA VAL A 97 3.10 9.63 -7.72
C VAL A 97 3.17 9.02 -9.12
N THR A 98 2.61 9.70 -10.13
CA THR A 98 2.67 9.29 -11.54
C THR A 98 4.10 9.19 -12.05
N VAL A 99 4.91 10.23 -11.84
CA VAL A 99 6.30 10.26 -12.31
C VAL A 99 7.13 9.16 -11.63
N LEU A 100 6.99 8.97 -10.32
CA LEU A 100 7.71 7.90 -9.61
C LEU A 100 7.26 6.50 -10.07
N ALA A 101 5.95 6.27 -10.19
CA ALA A 101 5.41 5.00 -10.68
C ALA A 101 5.91 4.69 -12.10
N SER A 102 6.00 5.71 -12.96
CA SER A 102 6.59 5.56 -14.28
C SER A 102 8.08 5.25 -14.20
N LEU A 103 8.87 6.07 -13.48
CA LEU A 103 10.31 5.91 -13.32
C LEU A 103 10.71 4.51 -12.84
N ILE A 104 10.03 3.99 -11.82
CA ILE A 104 10.32 2.67 -11.24
C ILE A 104 10.00 1.56 -12.25
N HIS A 105 8.97 1.77 -13.07
CA HIS A 105 8.55 0.77 -14.04
C HIS A 105 9.44 0.74 -15.29
N THR A 106 9.79 1.91 -15.83
CA THR A 106 10.56 2.04 -17.08
C THR A 106 12.06 2.14 -16.86
N GLY A 107 12.50 2.44 -15.63
CA GLY A 107 13.89 2.77 -15.32
C GLY A 107 14.36 4.12 -15.87
N TYR A 108 13.42 4.91 -16.41
CA TYR A 108 13.72 6.15 -17.11
C TYR A 108 12.56 7.13 -17.02
N VAL A 109 12.87 8.41 -16.79
CA VAL A 109 11.92 9.50 -17.04
C VAL A 109 12.64 10.66 -17.70
N CYS A 110 12.04 11.21 -18.75
CA CYS A 110 12.38 12.52 -19.28
C CYS A 110 11.10 13.33 -19.40
N LYS A 111 11.05 14.45 -18.67
CA LYS A 111 9.90 15.36 -18.67
C LYS A 111 10.39 16.76 -18.93
N ILE A 112 9.92 17.35 -20.02
CA ILE A 112 10.21 18.72 -20.42
C ILE A 112 8.99 19.56 -20.06
N THR A 113 9.20 20.58 -19.25
CA THR A 113 8.18 21.59 -18.92
C THR A 113 8.74 22.97 -19.27
N GLN A 114 7.88 24.00 -19.29
CA GLN A 114 8.33 25.39 -19.49
C GLN A 114 9.39 25.84 -18.48
N ALA A 115 9.37 25.28 -17.26
CA ALA A 115 10.25 25.70 -16.17
C ALA A 115 11.52 24.83 -16.01
N TYR A 116 11.52 23.60 -16.53
CA TYR A 116 12.65 22.68 -16.36
C TYR A 116 12.58 21.43 -17.24
N VAL A 117 13.75 20.84 -17.46
CA VAL A 117 13.94 19.45 -17.89
C VAL A 117 14.26 18.60 -16.67
N LEU A 118 13.53 17.50 -16.50
CA LEU A 118 13.81 16.44 -15.54
C LEU A 118 14.22 15.21 -16.34
N GLU A 119 15.43 14.71 -16.13
CA GLU A 119 15.93 13.48 -16.76
C GLU A 119 16.55 12.57 -15.70
N ILE A 120 16.11 11.32 -15.65
CA ILE A 120 16.69 10.26 -14.82
C ILE A 120 16.80 9.02 -15.70
N THR A 121 17.99 8.44 -15.79
CA THR A 121 18.28 7.27 -16.63
C THR A 121 18.78 6.09 -15.80
N ASN A 122 18.59 4.88 -16.31
CA ASN A 122 19.07 3.64 -15.72
C ASN A 122 18.71 3.44 -14.23
N PHE A 123 17.54 3.94 -13.81
CA PHE A 123 17.03 3.70 -12.48
C PHE A 123 16.63 2.22 -12.33
N ARG A 124 17.17 1.54 -11.31
CA ARG A 124 16.93 0.11 -11.05
C ARG A 124 16.36 -0.13 -9.64
N GLY A 125 15.81 0.93 -9.05
CA GLY A 125 15.33 0.94 -7.68
C GLY A 125 13.85 0.60 -7.53
N SER A 126 13.32 0.97 -6.38
CA SER A 126 11.91 0.84 -5.99
C SER A 126 11.47 2.08 -5.22
N ALA A 127 10.16 2.22 -4.97
CA ALA A 127 9.70 3.24 -4.02
C ALA A 127 8.52 2.77 -3.17
N GLY A 128 8.46 3.24 -1.94
CA GLY A 128 7.34 3.12 -1.02
C GLY A 128 6.77 4.48 -0.69
N LEU A 129 5.49 4.68 -0.98
CA LEU A 129 4.79 5.95 -0.80
C LEU A 129 3.66 5.75 0.20
N ASN A 130 3.64 6.55 1.25
CA ASN A 130 2.54 6.59 2.21
C ASN A 130 1.45 7.54 1.70
N ILE A 131 0.24 7.02 1.52
CA ILE A 131 -0.88 7.77 0.93
C ILE A 131 -2.08 7.75 1.89
N GLN A 132 -2.70 8.92 2.05
CA GLN A 132 -3.96 9.08 2.77
C GLN A 132 -5.16 8.74 1.88
N PRO A 133 -6.29 8.25 2.43
CA PRO A 133 -7.48 7.87 1.67
C PRO A 133 -8.01 8.97 0.75
N VAL A 134 -7.96 10.23 1.20
CA VAL A 134 -8.40 11.39 0.41
C VAL A 134 -7.52 11.60 -0.84
N LEU A 135 -6.20 11.43 -0.71
CA LEU A 135 -5.29 11.54 -1.85
C LEU A 135 -5.48 10.37 -2.82
N MET A 136 -5.81 9.18 -2.29
CA MET A 136 -6.17 8.03 -3.13
C MET A 136 -7.40 8.34 -3.99
N ASN A 137 -8.42 9.02 -3.43
CA ASN A 137 -9.60 9.44 -4.19
C ASN A 137 -9.27 10.42 -5.32
N THR A 138 -8.41 11.40 -5.06
CA THR A 138 -7.91 12.28 -6.12
C THR A 138 -7.13 11.49 -7.19
N LEU A 139 -6.27 10.55 -6.77
CA LEU A 139 -5.41 9.78 -7.68
C LEU A 139 -6.20 8.87 -8.62
N VAL A 140 -7.30 8.25 -8.16
CA VAL A 140 -8.11 7.37 -9.02
C VAL A 140 -8.94 8.13 -10.05
N GLY A 141 -9.32 9.37 -9.72
CA GLY A 141 -10.06 10.26 -10.62
C GLY A 141 -9.20 10.93 -11.68
N ASP A 142 -7.88 10.87 -11.54
CA ASP A 142 -6.91 11.43 -12.49
C ASP A 142 -6.82 10.58 -13.77
N GLU A 143 -6.64 11.20 -14.93
CA GLU A 143 -6.51 10.52 -16.22
C GLU A 143 -5.27 9.59 -16.26
N ASP A 144 -4.20 9.97 -15.56
CA ASP A 144 -2.98 9.17 -15.44
C ASP A 144 -3.20 7.87 -14.66
N TRP A 145 -4.34 7.71 -13.98
CA TRP A 145 -4.68 6.50 -13.26
C TRP A 145 -4.59 5.27 -14.16
N VAL A 146 -5.22 5.30 -15.34
CA VAL A 146 -5.29 4.16 -16.25
C VAL A 146 -3.96 3.94 -16.95
N ALA A 147 -3.35 5.04 -17.42
CA ALA A 147 -2.15 4.99 -18.24
C ALA A 147 -0.89 4.62 -17.44
N VAL A 148 -0.84 4.98 -16.16
CA VAL A 148 0.36 4.87 -15.34
C VAL A 148 0.09 4.12 -14.05
N ILE A 149 -0.79 4.62 -13.18
CA ILE A 149 -0.83 4.16 -11.79
C ILE A 149 -1.36 2.73 -11.65
N ARG A 150 -2.53 2.45 -12.23
CA ARG A 150 -3.27 1.19 -12.07
C ARG A 150 -2.36 -0.01 -12.32
N ASP A 151 -1.65 0.01 -13.44
CA ASP A 151 -0.88 -1.14 -13.91
C ASP A 151 0.60 -1.13 -13.50
N LYS A 152 1.14 -0.06 -12.91
CA LYS A 152 2.57 0.06 -12.57
C LYS A 152 2.87 0.16 -11.07
N ALA A 153 1.88 0.50 -10.25
CA ALA A 153 2.02 0.55 -8.80
C ALA A 153 1.26 -0.59 -8.10
N LEU A 154 1.72 -1.00 -6.93
CA LEU A 154 0.97 -1.85 -6.01
C LEU A 154 0.21 -0.97 -5.03
N ARG A 155 -1.09 -1.18 -4.82
CA ARG A 155 -1.85 -0.44 -3.80
C ARG A 155 -2.14 -1.33 -2.60
N TYR A 156 -1.43 -1.10 -1.52
CA TYR A 156 -1.56 -1.87 -0.30
C TYR A 156 -2.50 -1.17 0.69
N TYR A 157 -3.73 -1.66 0.80
CA TYR A 157 -4.75 -1.14 1.70
C TYR A 157 -4.52 -1.63 3.13
N HIS A 158 -3.80 -0.86 3.94
CA HIS A 158 -3.55 -1.22 5.32
C HIS A 158 -4.75 -0.87 6.22
N LEU A 159 -5.45 -1.93 6.67
CA LEU A 159 -6.71 -1.84 7.41
C LEU A 159 -6.58 -1.78 8.94
N ILE A 160 -5.36 -1.73 9.50
CA ILE A 160 -5.18 -1.88 10.96
C ILE A 160 -4.62 -0.61 11.60
N ARG A 161 -5.36 -0.07 12.55
CA ARG A 161 -4.92 0.92 13.51
C ARG A 161 -4.34 0.22 14.75
N PRO A 162 -3.13 0.58 15.21
CA PRO A 162 -2.59 0.13 16.48
C PRO A 162 -3.50 0.56 17.63
N ARG A 163 -3.98 -0.41 18.44
CA ARG A 163 -4.75 -0.12 19.65
C ARG A 163 -3.89 0.39 20.81
N GLU A 164 -2.62 -0.03 20.80
CA GLU A 164 -1.60 0.37 21.76
C GLU A 164 -0.37 0.85 20.98
N PRO A 165 -0.33 2.13 20.59
CA PRO A 165 0.84 2.69 19.92
C PRO A 165 2.06 2.56 20.83
N LYS A 166 3.20 2.18 20.25
CA LYS A 166 4.49 2.12 20.94
C LYS A 166 5.36 3.27 20.44
N ALA A 167 6.13 3.88 21.34
CA ALA A 167 6.99 5.03 21.03
C ALA A 167 8.28 4.66 20.28
N TYR A 168 8.66 3.38 20.28
CA TYR A 168 9.87 2.87 19.63
C TYR A 168 9.53 2.08 18.36
N LEU A 169 10.47 2.02 17.42
CA LEU A 169 10.28 1.26 16.17
C LEU A 169 10.37 -0.26 16.39
N PRO A 170 9.63 -1.06 15.60
CA PRO A 170 9.88 -2.49 15.50
C PRO A 170 11.35 -2.78 15.17
N LYS A 171 11.94 -3.80 15.80
CA LYS A 171 13.31 -4.25 15.54
C LYS A 171 13.35 -5.69 15.00
N PRO A 172 12.82 -5.94 13.79
CA PRO A 172 12.90 -7.27 13.19
C PRO A 172 14.35 -7.63 12.84
N SER A 173 14.75 -8.87 13.16
CA SER A 173 15.97 -9.46 12.62
C SER A 173 15.67 -10.04 11.23
N ILE A 174 16.00 -9.29 10.17
CA ILE A 174 15.96 -9.81 8.79
C ILE A 174 17.21 -9.34 8.04
N ASN A 175 17.80 -10.25 7.28
CA ASN A 175 18.89 -9.94 6.35
C ASN A 175 18.27 -9.58 4.98
N TRP A 176 18.86 -8.63 4.25
CA TRP A 176 18.42 -8.25 2.90
C TRP A 176 18.54 -9.38 1.86
N GLY A 177 19.14 -10.52 2.22
CA GLY A 177 19.16 -11.73 1.42
C GLY A 177 20.03 -11.62 0.16
N ILE A 178 19.82 -12.51 -0.81
CA ILE A 178 20.62 -12.55 -2.05
C ILE A 178 20.06 -11.63 -3.14
N PRO A 179 20.84 -11.19 -4.15
CA PRO A 179 20.32 -10.42 -5.28
C PRO A 179 19.11 -11.07 -5.97
N LEU A 180 18.13 -10.27 -6.38
CA LEU A 180 16.91 -10.78 -7.05
C LEU A 180 17.25 -11.56 -8.32
N ASP A 181 18.25 -11.08 -9.06
CA ASP A 181 18.68 -11.63 -10.35
C ASP A 181 19.31 -13.03 -10.20
N GLU A 182 19.76 -13.42 -9.00
CA GLU A 182 20.23 -14.78 -8.69
C GLU A 182 19.12 -15.79 -8.43
N VAL A 183 17.87 -15.34 -8.26
CA VAL A 183 16.72 -16.23 -8.05
C VAL A 183 16.14 -16.65 -9.39
N SER A 184 16.02 -17.96 -9.61
CA SER A 184 15.41 -18.52 -10.82
C SER A 184 13.94 -18.12 -10.98
N GLY A 185 13.39 -18.32 -12.18
CA GLY A 185 11.95 -18.16 -12.44
C GLY A 185 11.06 -19.02 -11.54
N CYS A 186 9.78 -18.67 -11.47
CA CYS A 186 8.77 -19.41 -10.71
C CYS A 186 7.86 -20.25 -11.61
N LEU A 187 7.20 -21.26 -11.04
CA LEU A 187 6.21 -22.05 -11.75
C LEU A 187 4.91 -21.24 -11.95
N THR A 188 4.47 -21.12 -13.20
CA THR A 188 3.27 -20.36 -13.59
C THR A 188 2.03 -21.25 -13.70
N ARG A 189 1.94 -22.29 -12.86
CA ARG A 189 0.87 -23.29 -12.89
C ARG A 189 0.45 -23.72 -11.49
N GLY A 190 -0.75 -24.32 -11.40
CA GLY A 190 -1.30 -24.89 -10.17
C GLY A 190 -2.10 -23.88 -9.32
N LYS A 191 -2.79 -24.42 -8.31
CA LYS A 191 -3.81 -23.68 -7.53
C LYS A 191 -3.29 -22.38 -6.89
N LEU A 192 -2.10 -22.42 -6.31
CA LEU A 192 -1.52 -21.25 -5.63
C LEU A 192 -1.15 -20.13 -6.60
N TRP A 193 -0.65 -20.48 -7.79
CA TRP A 193 -0.39 -19.51 -8.84
C TRP A 193 -1.68 -18.81 -9.27
N PHE A 194 -2.73 -19.57 -9.58
CA PHE A 194 -4.02 -18.99 -9.97
C PHE A 194 -4.61 -18.10 -8.87
N GLN A 195 -4.47 -18.47 -7.60
CA GLN A 195 -4.89 -17.61 -6.48
C GLN A 195 -4.16 -16.26 -6.44
N LEU A 196 -2.85 -16.25 -6.71
CA LEU A 196 -2.08 -15.01 -6.80
C LEU A 196 -2.53 -14.16 -7.98
N ILE A 197 -2.76 -14.78 -9.15
CA ILE A 197 -3.27 -14.09 -10.33
C ILE A 197 -4.65 -13.49 -10.07
N THR A 198 -5.59 -14.25 -9.52
CA THR A 198 -6.93 -13.74 -9.16
C THR A 198 -6.84 -12.58 -8.17
N THR A 199 -5.87 -12.60 -7.25
CA THR A 199 -5.63 -11.50 -6.33
C THR A 199 -5.05 -10.28 -7.07
N GLY A 200 -4.05 -10.47 -7.93
CA GLY A 200 -3.45 -9.40 -8.73
C GLY A 200 -4.43 -8.71 -9.69
N LEU A 201 -5.34 -9.49 -10.29
CA LEU A 201 -6.39 -9.00 -11.20
C LEU A 201 -7.39 -8.03 -10.54
N THR A 202 -7.33 -7.87 -9.22
CA THR A 202 -8.11 -6.83 -8.53
C THR A 202 -7.60 -5.42 -8.79
N GLN A 203 -6.35 -5.30 -9.22
CA GLN A 203 -5.74 -3.99 -9.45
C GLN A 203 -5.03 -3.90 -10.79
N TRP A 204 -4.54 -5.01 -11.33
CA TRP A 204 -3.71 -5.05 -12.53
C TRP A 204 -4.42 -5.73 -13.69
N SER A 205 -4.07 -5.35 -14.91
CA SER A 205 -4.33 -6.18 -16.08
C SER A 205 -3.65 -7.56 -15.96
N TYR A 206 -4.14 -8.54 -16.74
CA TYR A 206 -3.57 -9.89 -16.76
C TYR A 206 -2.10 -9.88 -17.17
N ALA A 207 -1.73 -9.07 -18.18
CA ALA A 207 -0.34 -8.92 -18.62
C ALA A 207 0.57 -8.45 -17.47
N ARG A 208 0.11 -7.48 -16.68
CA ARG A 208 0.86 -6.99 -15.51
C ARG A 208 0.91 -7.99 -14.36
N CYS A 209 -0.11 -8.82 -14.18
CA CYS A 209 -0.03 -9.94 -13.24
C CYS A 209 1.10 -10.91 -13.61
N LEU A 210 1.25 -11.23 -14.91
CA LEU A 210 2.31 -12.11 -15.41
C LEU A 210 3.71 -11.51 -15.24
N GLU A 211 3.83 -10.18 -15.14
CA GLU A 211 5.10 -9.50 -14.87
C GLU A 211 5.37 -9.39 -13.36
N HIS A 212 4.41 -8.87 -12.59
CA HIS A 212 4.61 -8.51 -11.19
C HIS A 212 4.67 -9.72 -10.26
N VAL A 213 3.76 -10.70 -10.43
CA VAL A 213 3.67 -11.85 -9.51
C VAL A 213 4.96 -12.67 -9.49
N PRO A 214 5.59 -13.01 -10.62
CA PRO A 214 6.88 -13.70 -10.60
C PRO A 214 7.98 -12.92 -9.88
N GLN A 215 8.05 -11.60 -10.06
CA GLN A 215 9.07 -10.77 -9.41
C GLN A 215 8.85 -10.70 -7.89
N LEU A 216 7.60 -10.61 -7.43
CA LEU A 216 7.26 -10.65 -6.01
C LEU A 216 7.55 -12.02 -5.38
N LEU A 217 7.33 -13.12 -6.11
CA LEU A 217 7.70 -14.47 -5.66
C LEU A 217 9.22 -14.63 -5.56
N ARG A 218 9.97 -14.18 -6.57
CA ARG A 218 11.43 -14.17 -6.55
C ARG A 218 11.95 -13.32 -5.40
N ALA A 219 11.33 -12.19 -5.12
CA ALA A 219 11.67 -11.35 -3.98
C ALA A 219 11.45 -12.05 -2.63
N CYS A 220 10.37 -12.82 -2.46
CA CYS A 220 10.16 -13.63 -1.26
C CYS A 220 11.29 -14.65 -1.06
N ALA A 221 11.66 -15.37 -2.11
CA ALA A 221 12.76 -16.33 -2.06
C ALA A 221 14.12 -15.65 -1.81
N ALA A 222 14.37 -14.50 -2.45
CA ALA A 222 15.60 -13.74 -2.33
C ALA A 222 15.82 -13.24 -0.89
N LEU A 223 14.77 -12.73 -0.23
CA LEU A 223 14.81 -12.30 1.17
C LEU A 223 15.09 -13.46 2.13
N ASP A 224 14.72 -14.68 1.73
CA ASP A 224 14.98 -15.93 2.46
C ASP A 224 16.30 -16.61 2.03
N GLN A 225 17.16 -15.89 1.30
CA GLN A 225 18.47 -16.36 0.82
C GLN A 225 18.41 -17.59 -0.10
N ARG A 226 17.27 -17.81 -0.76
CA ARG A 226 17.07 -18.95 -1.68
C ARG A 226 17.17 -18.51 -3.13
N ARG A 227 17.84 -19.34 -3.93
CA ARG A 227 17.97 -19.17 -5.39
C ARG A 227 16.77 -19.71 -6.17
N GLN A 228 15.80 -20.32 -5.50
CA GLN A 228 14.62 -20.90 -6.15
C GLN A 228 13.35 -20.61 -5.34
N VAL A 229 12.27 -20.33 -6.08
CA VAL A 229 10.92 -20.13 -5.52
C VAL A 229 10.31 -21.50 -5.19
N ASN A 230 9.74 -21.63 -3.99
CA ASN A 230 9.07 -22.85 -3.54
C ASN A 230 7.65 -22.55 -3.05
N THR A 231 6.91 -23.57 -2.61
CA THR A 231 5.51 -23.45 -2.15
C THR A 231 5.31 -22.45 -1.00
N SER A 232 6.31 -22.25 -0.12
CA SER A 232 6.19 -21.29 0.98
C SER A 232 6.13 -19.85 0.49
N ASP A 233 6.83 -19.51 -0.59
CA ASP A 233 6.80 -18.17 -1.22
C ASP A 233 5.40 -17.82 -1.73
N TYR A 234 4.73 -18.78 -2.38
CA TYR A 234 3.35 -18.59 -2.82
C TYR A 234 2.40 -18.40 -1.64
N ARG A 235 2.57 -19.18 -0.57
CA ARG A 235 1.70 -19.09 0.61
C ARG A 235 1.91 -17.77 1.36
N ILE A 236 3.14 -17.28 1.47
CA ILE A 236 3.39 -16.00 2.13
C ILE A 236 2.90 -14.84 1.26
N LEU A 237 3.23 -14.84 -0.03
CA LEU A 237 2.78 -13.79 -0.95
C LEU A 237 1.25 -13.74 -1.02
N SER A 238 0.58 -14.90 -1.09
CA SER A 238 -0.90 -14.96 -1.08
C SER A 238 -1.50 -14.33 0.17
N LYS A 239 -0.84 -14.46 1.34
CA LYS A 239 -1.27 -13.78 2.58
C LYS A 239 -1.01 -12.28 2.53
N LEU A 240 0.14 -11.87 1.99
CA LEU A 240 0.52 -10.46 1.90
C LEU A 240 -0.33 -9.70 0.89
N LEU A 241 -0.72 -10.30 -0.24
CA LEU A 241 -1.53 -9.61 -1.25
C LEU A 241 -3.02 -9.52 -0.89
N LYS A 242 -3.50 -10.19 0.17
CA LYS A 242 -4.93 -10.17 0.52
C LYS A 242 -5.54 -8.77 0.63
N PRO A 243 -4.90 -7.79 1.29
CA PRO A 243 -5.50 -6.46 1.46
C PRO A 243 -5.71 -5.72 0.13
N MET A 244 -4.95 -6.05 -0.92
CA MET A 244 -5.14 -5.47 -2.26
C MET A 244 -6.54 -5.74 -2.82
N GLN A 245 -7.13 -6.87 -2.45
CA GLN A 245 -8.46 -7.26 -2.92
C GLN A 245 -9.55 -6.31 -2.46
N LEU A 246 -9.29 -5.45 -1.47
CA LEU A 246 -10.25 -4.45 -1.03
C LEU A 246 -10.58 -3.46 -2.15
N GLU A 247 -9.63 -3.17 -3.05
CA GLU A 247 -9.77 -2.18 -4.12
C GLU A 247 -11.09 -2.33 -4.89
N ARG A 248 -11.44 -3.57 -5.27
CA ARG A 248 -12.64 -3.86 -6.06
C ARG A 248 -13.96 -3.48 -5.39
N TYR A 249 -13.95 -3.27 -4.07
CA TYR A 249 -15.15 -2.98 -3.29
C TYR A 249 -15.23 -1.52 -2.86
N VAL A 250 -14.10 -0.85 -2.67
CA VAL A 250 -14.05 0.57 -2.24
C VAL A 250 -13.77 1.54 -3.40
N LEU A 251 -13.47 1.02 -4.59
CA LEU A 251 -13.30 1.78 -5.82
C LEU A 251 -14.45 1.47 -6.77
N GLN A 252 -15.18 2.50 -7.17
CA GLN A 252 -16.26 2.42 -8.15
C GLN A 252 -15.81 3.05 -9.47
N SER A 253 -16.20 2.44 -10.60
CA SER A 253 -15.92 2.94 -11.96
C SER A 253 -17.23 3.11 -12.71
N PHE A 254 -17.51 4.33 -13.18
CA PHE A 254 -18.71 4.67 -13.94
C PHE A 254 -18.47 4.67 -15.46
N GLY A 255 -17.22 4.54 -15.88
CA GLY A 255 -16.84 4.38 -17.29
C GLY A 255 -15.69 3.39 -17.46
N PHE A 256 -15.40 3.03 -18.72
CA PHE A 256 -14.28 2.15 -19.06
C PHE A 256 -12.92 2.83 -18.78
N GLU A 257 -12.79 4.11 -19.13
CA GLU A 257 -11.53 4.86 -19.02
C GLU A 257 -11.57 6.02 -18.02
N ALA A 258 -12.75 6.49 -17.61
CA ALA A 258 -12.92 7.64 -16.73
C ALA A 258 -13.98 7.41 -15.64
N GLY A 259 -14.16 8.40 -14.77
CA GLY A 259 -15.21 8.43 -13.76
C GLY A 259 -14.99 7.38 -12.67
N ARG A 260 -13.84 7.45 -11.98
CA ARG A 260 -13.56 6.57 -10.84
C ARG A 260 -13.62 7.34 -9.54
N ILE A 261 -14.18 6.71 -8.52
CA ILE A 261 -14.29 7.27 -7.18
C ILE A 261 -13.80 6.23 -6.19
N PHE A 262 -12.94 6.64 -5.28
CA PHE A 262 -12.55 5.86 -4.13
C PHE A 262 -13.32 6.35 -2.92
N ASP A 263 -14.11 5.48 -2.30
CA ASP A 263 -14.87 5.84 -1.11
C ASP A 263 -13.96 5.89 0.12
N ASN A 264 -13.38 7.07 0.34
CA ASN A 264 -12.47 7.29 1.44
C ASN A 264 -13.16 7.17 2.82
N ASN A 265 -14.47 7.44 2.91
CA ASN A 265 -15.20 7.40 4.18
C ASN A 265 -15.49 5.95 4.57
N VAL A 266 -16.02 5.15 3.63
CA VAL A 266 -16.19 3.71 3.82
C VAL A 266 -14.85 3.08 4.16
N TYR A 267 -13.77 3.41 3.43
CA TYR A 267 -12.46 2.86 3.73
C TYR A 267 -11.99 3.17 5.16
N CYS A 268 -12.18 4.40 5.63
CA CYS A 268 -11.89 4.79 7.01
C CYS A 268 -12.72 3.98 8.02
N ILE A 269 -14.03 3.82 7.80
CA ILE A 269 -14.90 3.00 8.67
C ILE A 269 -14.42 1.54 8.70
N LEU A 270 -14.03 0.98 7.55
CA LEU A 270 -13.51 -0.38 7.45
C LEU A 270 -12.20 -0.57 8.23
N VAL A 271 -11.33 0.45 8.28
CA VAL A 271 -10.14 0.44 9.14
C VAL A 271 -10.55 0.31 10.60
N GLU A 272 -11.51 1.11 11.06
CA GLU A 272 -11.93 1.06 12.47
C GLU A 272 -12.60 -0.25 12.85
N ILE A 273 -13.45 -0.78 11.97
CA ILE A 273 -14.07 -2.10 12.13
C ILE A 273 -13.00 -3.22 12.15
N ALA A 274 -12.05 -3.21 11.20
CA ALA A 274 -10.99 -4.21 11.16
C ALA A 274 -10.05 -4.14 12.38
N SER A 275 -9.88 -2.93 12.93
CA SER A 275 -9.02 -2.65 14.07
C SER A 275 -9.68 -3.00 15.38
N HIS A 276 -10.95 -2.64 15.59
CA HIS A 276 -11.66 -2.71 16.86
C HIS A 276 -12.71 -3.82 16.94
N GLY A 277 -13.19 -4.33 15.81
CA GLY A 277 -14.36 -5.20 15.73
C GLY A 277 -15.62 -4.37 15.63
N GLU A 278 -16.07 -3.85 16.78
CA GLU A 278 -17.22 -2.96 16.89
C GLU A 278 -16.82 -1.66 17.61
N PRO A 279 -16.16 -0.71 16.91
CA PRO A 279 -15.71 0.54 17.52
C PRO A 279 -16.89 1.35 18.05
N THR A 280 -16.65 2.11 19.12
CA THR A 280 -17.64 3.09 19.60
C THR A 280 -17.58 4.35 18.73
N ILE A 281 -18.66 5.13 18.69
CA ILE A 281 -18.66 6.45 18.03
C ILE A 281 -17.53 7.33 18.58
N LYS A 282 -17.31 7.31 19.90
CA LYS A 282 -16.23 8.05 20.57
C LYS A 282 -14.84 7.67 20.04
N THR A 283 -14.57 6.37 19.84
CA THR A 283 -13.30 5.89 19.27
C THR A 283 -13.05 6.52 17.90
N VAL A 284 -14.04 6.49 17.01
CA VAL A 284 -13.92 7.08 15.67
C VAL A 284 -13.74 8.60 15.73
N CYS A 285 -14.47 9.29 16.62
CA CYS A 285 -14.28 10.72 16.85
C CYS A 285 -12.84 11.06 17.27
N GLU A 286 -12.27 10.28 18.20
CA GLU A 286 -10.91 10.48 18.69
C GLU A 286 -9.86 10.25 17.60
N ASP A 287 -10.05 9.25 16.75
CA ASP A 287 -9.10 8.90 15.69
C ASP A 287 -9.11 9.90 14.52
N TYR A 288 -10.28 10.41 14.15
CA TYR A 288 -10.44 11.31 13.00
C TYR A 288 -10.61 12.79 13.36
N LYS A 289 -10.73 13.11 14.65
CA LYS A 289 -10.96 14.48 15.16
C LYS A 289 -12.22 15.12 14.58
N VAL A 290 -13.30 14.36 14.53
CA VAL A 290 -14.62 14.79 14.02
C VAL A 290 -15.70 14.66 15.09
N SER A 291 -16.79 15.43 14.93
CA SER A 291 -17.90 15.41 15.87
C SER A 291 -18.68 14.06 15.84
N PRO A 292 -19.34 13.65 16.93
CA PRO A 292 -20.20 12.46 16.94
C PRO A 292 -21.27 12.50 15.86
N THR A 293 -21.92 13.65 15.64
CA THR A 293 -22.93 13.84 14.60
C THR A 293 -22.37 13.58 13.20
N THR A 294 -21.12 13.98 12.95
CA THR A 294 -20.42 13.69 11.70
C THR A 294 -20.23 12.18 11.52
N VAL A 295 -19.78 11.48 12.55
CA VAL A 295 -19.60 10.01 12.49
C VAL A 295 -20.94 9.31 12.24
N GLU A 296 -21.99 9.70 12.95
CA GLU A 296 -23.32 9.12 12.78
C GLU A 296 -23.84 9.31 11.35
N ARG A 297 -23.69 10.52 10.77
CA ARG A 297 -24.04 10.80 9.38
C ARG A 297 -23.25 9.94 8.39
N LEU A 298 -21.92 9.85 8.57
CA LEU A 298 -21.07 9.05 7.67
C LEU A 298 -21.41 7.55 7.73
N VAL A 299 -21.77 7.03 8.90
CA VAL A 299 -22.24 5.64 9.04
C VAL A 299 -23.61 5.45 8.40
N GLN A 300 -24.50 6.44 8.49
CA GLN A 300 -25.80 6.41 7.79
C GLN A 300 -25.65 6.46 6.26
N GLU A 301 -24.63 7.13 5.74
CA GLU A 301 -24.30 7.12 4.31
C GLU A 301 -23.69 5.77 3.86
N ALA A 302 -23.09 5.02 4.79
CA ALA A 302 -22.42 3.75 4.56
C ALA A 302 -23.22 2.52 5.05
N GLN A 303 -24.56 2.56 4.97
CA GLN A 303 -25.45 1.51 5.51
C GLN A 303 -25.23 0.10 4.93
N GLU A 304 -24.77 0.01 3.68
CA GLU A 304 -24.42 -1.29 3.06
C GLU A 304 -23.25 -1.98 3.78
N TRP A 305 -22.41 -1.18 4.44
CA TRP A 305 -21.17 -1.63 5.06
C TRP A 305 -21.31 -1.83 6.56
N CYS A 306 -22.06 -0.96 7.22
CA CYS A 306 -22.14 -0.95 8.68
C CYS A 306 -23.43 -0.32 9.18
N PHE A 307 -23.73 -0.55 10.45
CA PHE A 307 -24.87 0.03 11.13
C PHE A 307 -24.52 0.38 12.58
N ILE A 308 -25.28 1.29 13.17
CA ILE A 308 -25.13 1.65 14.59
C ILE A 308 -26.06 0.76 15.41
N LYS A 309 -25.50 0.01 16.36
CA LYS A 309 -26.30 -0.76 17.31
C LYS A 309 -27.03 0.18 18.28
N ALA A 310 -28.26 -0.17 18.63
CA ALA A 310 -29.05 0.48 19.67
C ALA A 310 -28.56 0.07 21.08
N ASN A 311 -27.28 0.28 21.37
CA ASN A 311 -26.65 -0.01 22.65
C ASN A 311 -26.00 1.24 23.27
N SER A 312 -25.69 1.16 24.57
CA SER A 312 -24.92 2.19 25.28
C SER A 312 -23.59 1.59 25.77
N PRO A 313 -22.42 2.10 25.36
CA PRO A 313 -22.24 3.15 24.33
C PRO A 313 -22.63 2.65 22.93
N LYS A 314 -23.04 3.59 22.05
CA LYS A 314 -23.34 3.29 20.63
C LYS A 314 -22.11 2.71 19.94
N LYS A 315 -22.26 1.53 19.33
CA LYS A 315 -21.19 0.86 18.57
C LYS A 315 -21.55 0.76 17.10
N ILE A 316 -20.54 0.91 16.25
CA ILE A 316 -20.62 0.65 14.81
C ILE A 316 -20.31 -0.83 14.60
N ALA A 317 -21.23 -1.57 13.98
CA ALA A 317 -21.07 -2.99 13.69
C ALA A 317 -21.06 -3.23 12.17
N PRO A 318 -20.25 -4.18 11.66
CA PRO A 318 -20.24 -4.52 10.25
C PRO A 318 -21.48 -5.33 9.86
N THR A 319 -21.94 -5.14 8.62
CA THR A 319 -22.86 -6.06 7.96
C THR A 319 -22.18 -7.41 7.68
N ASP A 320 -22.95 -8.46 7.41
CA ASP A 320 -22.36 -9.77 7.09
C ASP A 320 -21.54 -9.74 5.79
N THR A 321 -21.97 -8.94 4.81
CA THR A 321 -21.19 -8.64 3.60
C THR A 321 -19.83 -8.04 3.95
N THR A 322 -19.80 -7.03 4.82
CA THR A 322 -18.54 -6.43 5.29
C THR A 322 -17.63 -7.43 6.00
N LYS A 323 -18.19 -8.30 6.86
CA LYS A 323 -17.41 -9.36 7.52
C LYS A 323 -16.75 -10.29 6.49
N GLN A 324 -17.46 -10.64 5.42
CA GLN A 324 -16.93 -11.47 4.33
C GLN A 324 -15.83 -10.75 3.55
N ILE A 325 -16.06 -9.49 3.16
CA ILE A 325 -15.08 -8.66 2.44
C ILE A 325 -13.80 -8.50 3.27
N LEU A 326 -13.92 -8.17 4.56
CA LEU A 326 -12.78 -8.03 5.46
C LEU A 326 -12.01 -9.36 5.62
N LYS A 327 -12.70 -10.50 5.68
CA LYS A 327 -12.07 -11.83 5.69
C LYS A 327 -11.29 -12.12 4.40
N ILE A 328 -11.84 -11.75 3.24
CA ILE A 328 -11.16 -11.83 1.94
C ILE A 328 -9.90 -10.95 1.94
N ALA A 329 -10.01 -9.73 2.47
CA ALA A 329 -8.90 -8.79 2.65
C ALA A 329 -7.86 -9.21 3.71
N GLY A 330 -8.08 -10.35 4.40
CA GLY A 330 -7.13 -10.92 5.35
C GLY A 330 -7.31 -10.49 6.80
N VAL A 331 -8.41 -9.82 7.13
CA VAL A 331 -8.77 -9.44 8.49
C VAL A 331 -9.40 -10.63 9.21
N ASN A 332 -8.72 -11.10 10.27
CA ASN A 332 -9.19 -12.18 11.14
C ASN A 332 -9.70 -11.61 12.46
N GLN A 333 -10.77 -10.82 12.40
CA GLN A 333 -11.43 -10.24 13.57
C GLN A 333 -12.56 -11.17 14.02
N LYS A 334 -12.73 -11.32 15.34
CA LYS A 334 -13.94 -11.93 15.91
C LYS A 334 -14.96 -10.81 16.08
N TRP A 335 -16.13 -10.98 15.51
CA TRP A 335 -17.22 -10.01 15.47
C TRP A 335 -18.15 -10.21 16.65
#